data_AF-A0AAR2KSL8-F1
#
_entry.id   AF-A0AAR2KSL8-F1
#
_cell.length_a   1.000
_cell.length_b   1.000
_cell.length_c   1.000
_cell.angle_alpha   90.00
_cell.angle_beta   90.00
_cell.angle_gamma   90.00
#
_symmetry.space_group_name_H-M   'P 1'
#
loop_
_entity.id
_entity.type
_entity.pdbx_description
1 polymer ?
#
loop_
_entity_poly.entity_id
_entity_poly.type
_entity_poly.pdbx_seq_one_letter_code
_entity_poly.pdbx_strand_id
1 'polypeptide(L)' 'LCVIFLISWFQLKPEVEEKTGKTFTVFEALMYRKQIVEGTNYELKVLMNLFLIIEHLLSSF' A
#
# COMPACT_ATOMS: atom_id res chain seq x y z
N LEU A 1 14.78 5.17 -1.62
CA LEU A 1 13.85 4.32 -2.40
C LEU A 1 13.49 3.03 -1.65
N CYS A 2 14.45 2.20 -1.22
CA CYS A 2 14.13 0.93 -0.53
C CYS A 2 13.48 1.11 0.86
N VAL A 3 13.95 2.06 1.68
CA VAL A 3 13.49 2.25 3.07
C VAL A 3 12.04 2.77 3.16
N ILE A 4 11.67 3.73 2.31
CA ILE A 4 10.29 4.28 2.26
C ILE A 4 9.29 3.19 1.86
N PHE A 5 9.69 2.33 0.91
CA PHE A 5 8.86 1.22 0.47
C PHE A 5 8.66 0.19 1.59
N LEU A 6 9.71 -0.11 2.37
CA LEU A 6 9.62 -1.02 3.51
C LEU A 6 8.75 -0.46 4.65
N ILE A 7 8.90 0.83 4.98
CA ILE A 7 8.09 1.47 6.04
C ILE A 7 6.61 1.50 5.64
N SER A 8 6.32 1.95 4.42
CA SER A 8 4.95 1.97 3.90
C SER A 8 4.35 0.56 3.85
N TRP A 9 5.14 -0.44 3.45
CA TRP A 9 4.68 -1.84 3.40
C TRP A 9 4.37 -2.42 4.78
N PHE A 10 5.20 -2.15 5.78
CA PHE A 10 5.00 -2.61 7.15
C PHE A 10 3.77 -1.95 7.82
N GLN A 11 3.41 -0.75 7.39
CA GLN A 11 2.25 -0.02 7.91
C GLN A 11 0.96 -0.32 7.13
N LEU A 12 1.04 -0.55 5.82
CA LEU A 12 -0.13 -0.74 4.96
C LEU A 12 -0.90 -2.03 5.29
N LYS A 13 -0.19 -3.15 5.47
CA LYS A 13 -0.85 -4.43 5.78
C LYS A 13 -1.69 -4.38 7.06
N PRO A 14 -1.15 -3.99 8.24
CA PRO A 14 -1.95 -3.94 9.46
C PRO A 14 -3.10 -2.93 9.37
N GLU A 15 -2.92 -1.79 8.70
CA GLU A 15 -4.00 -0.80 8.52
C GLU A 15 -5.16 -1.37 7.68
N VAL A 16 -4.85 -2.12 6.61
CA VAL A 16 -5.87 -2.78 5.78
C VAL A 16 -6.56 -3.90 6.55
N GLU A 17 -5.81 -4.70 7.33
CA GLU A 17 -6.37 -5.76 8.19
C GLU A 17 -7.29 -5.19 9.28
N GLU A 18 -6.91 -4.07 9.90
CA GLU A 18 -7.72 -3.36 10.90
C GLU A 18 -9.02 -2.81 10.29
N LYS A 19 -8.93 -2.13 9.15
CA LYS A 19 -10.10 -1.53 8.48
C LYS A 19 -11.09 -2.58 7.94
N THR A 20 -10.58 -3.71 7.45
CA THR A 20 -11.42 -4.76 6.87
C THR A 20 -11.83 -5.85 7.86
N GLY A 21 -11.18 -5.93 9.03
CA GLY A 21 -11.38 -6.99 10.02
C GLY A 21 -10.98 -8.38 9.51
N LYS A 22 -10.13 -8.45 8.46
CA LYS A 22 -9.70 -9.68 7.81
C LYS A 22 -8.19 -9.77 7.86
N THR A 23 -7.66 -10.98 8.00
CA THR A 23 -6.23 -11.24 7.91
C THR A 23 -5.86 -11.73 6.52
N PHE A 24 -4.72 -11.28 6.00
CA PHE A 24 -4.25 -11.64 4.66
C PHE A 24 -2.96 -12.44 4.75
N THR A 25 -3.00 -13.72 4.38
CA THR A 25 -1.78 -14.55 4.31
C THR A 25 -0.91 -14.17 3.11
N VAL A 26 -1.52 -13.83 1.97
CA VAL A 26 -0.84 -13.25 0.81
C VAL A 26 -1.09 -11.75 0.78
N PHE A 27 -0.02 -10.97 0.66
CA PHE A 27 -0.05 -9.52 0.49
C PHE A 27 1.08 -9.19 -0.48
N GLU A 28 0.75 -9.01 -1.77
CA GLU A 28 1.74 -8.86 -2.84
C GLU A 28 1.44 -7.63 -3.70
N ALA A 29 2.44 -6.76 -3.92
CA ALA A 29 2.29 -5.57 -4.75
C ALA A 29 2.42 -5.95 -6.22
N LEU A 30 1.31 -5.89 -6.95
CA LEU A 30 1.28 -6.16 -8.39
C LEU A 30 1.72 -4.96 -9.23
N MET A 31 1.38 -3.75 -8.77
CA MET A 31 1.64 -2.55 -9.55
C MET A 31 1.86 -1.35 -8.64
N TYR A 32 2.77 -0.48 -9.08
CA TYR A 32 3.13 0.75 -8.40
C TYR A 32 3.09 1.90 -9.39
N ARG A 33 2.40 2.97 -9.03
CA ARG A 33 2.41 4.24 -9.77
C ARG A 33 2.74 5.38 -8.83
N LYS A 34 3.69 6.20 -9.24
CA LYS A 34 4.09 7.42 -8.56
C LYS A 34 3.45 8.63 -9.24
N GLN A 35 2.87 9.52 -8.45
CA GLN A 35 2.41 10.83 -8.90
C GLN A 35 3.10 11.91 -8.05
N ILE A 36 3.66 12.92 -8.72
CA ILE A 36 4.23 14.08 -8.04
C ILE A 36 3.17 15.19 -8.04
N VAL A 37 2.88 15.70 -6.85
CA VAL A 37 1.96 16.83 -6.57
C VAL A 37 2.68 17.81 -5.64
N GLU A 38 1.97 18.61 -4.83
CA GLU A 38 2.55 19.26 -3.64
C GLU A 38 2.87 18.22 -2.54
N GLY A 39 3.69 17.23 -2.90
CA GLY A 39 3.89 15.97 -2.19
C GLY A 39 4.13 14.82 -3.18
N THR A 40 4.18 13.58 -2.69
CA THR A 40 4.22 12.39 -3.56
C THR A 40 3.09 11.45 -3.21
N ASN A 41 2.26 11.13 -4.20
CA ASN A 41 1.22 10.12 -4.06
C ASN A 41 1.72 8.81 -4.65
N TYR A 42 1.51 7.72 -3.93
CA TYR A 42 1.79 6.37 -4.39
C TYR A 42 0.46 5.62 -4.52
N GLU A 43 0.20 5.13 -5.72
CA GLU A 43 -0.96 4.28 -6.02
C GLU A 43 -0.42 2.85 -6.13
N LEU A 44 -0.82 2.00 -5.19
CA LEU A 44 -0.39 0.61 -5.06
C LEU A 44 -1.57 -0.31 -5.38
N LYS A 45 -1.35 -1.23 -6.33
CA LYS A 45 -2.28 -2.33 -6.58
C LYS A 45 -1.76 -3.56 -5.85
N VAL A 46 -2.46 -3.95 -4.78
CA VAL A 46 -2.06 -5.09 -3.94
C VAL A 46 -3.03 -6.24 -4.15
N LEU A 47 -2.50 -7.43 -4.40
CA LEU A 47 -3.23 -8.68 -4.40
C LEU A 47 -3.22 -9.26 -2.99
N MET A 48 -4.40 -9.59 -2.46
CA MET A 48 -4.53 -10.24 -1.17
C MET A 48 -5.51 -11.40 -1.22
N ASN A 49 -5.03 -12.65 -1.19
CA ASN A 49 -5.87 -13.86 -1.10
C ASN A 49 -7.16 -13.79 -1.95
N LEU A 50 -7.08 -13.35 -3.22
CA LEU A 50 -8.21 -13.15 -4.16
C LEU A 50 -9.00 -11.83 -4.05
N PHE A 51 -8.50 -10.83 -3.35
CA PHE A 51 -9.06 -9.48 -3.30
C PHE A 51 -8.04 -8.45 -3.80
N LEU A 52 -8.48 -7.53 -4.66
CA LEU A 52 -7.67 -6.45 -5.20
C LEU A 52 -8.07 -5.15 -4.49
N ILE A 53 -7.12 -4.51 -3.81
CA ILE A 53 -7.32 -3.17 -3.26
C ILE A 53 -6.34 -2.20 -3.93
N ILE A 54 -6.86 -1.03 -4.27
CA ILE A 54 -6.09 0.11 -4.72
C ILE A 54 -6.04 1.09 -3.55
N GLU A 55 -4.86 1.21 -2.93
CA GLU A 55 -4.63 2.17 -1.85
C GLU A 55 -3.83 3.35 -2.37
N HIS A 56 -4.22 4.56 -1.96
CA HIS A 56 -3.52 5.81 -2.22
C HIS A 56 -2.74 6.21 -0.96
N LEU A 57 -1.42 6.07 -1.00
CA LEU A 57 -0.55 6.54 0.08
C LEU A 57 -0.08 7.97 -0.24
N LEU A 58 -0.46 8.93 0.60
CA LEU A 58 0.03 10.30 0.54
C LEU A 58 1.31 10.40 1.39
N SER A 59 2.46 10.59 0.75
CA SER A 59 3.68 10.99 1.45
C SER A 59 3.85 12.50 1.27
N SER A 60 3.42 13.26 2.27
CA SER A 60 3.80 14.67 2.41
C SER A 60 5.27 14.73 2.80
N PHE A 61 6.08 15.44 2.01
CA PHE A 61 7.45 15.82 2.38
C PHE A 61 7.42 17.03 3.30
#